data_AF-A0A023D4Y0-F1
#
_entry.id   AF-A0A023D4Y0-F1
#
_cell.length_a   1.000
_cell.length_b   1.000
_cell.length_c   1.000
_cell.angle_alpha   90.00
_cell.angle_beta   90.00
_cell.angle_gamma   90.00
#
_symmetry.space_group_name_H-M   'P 1'
#
loop_
_entity.id
_entity.type
_entity.pdbx_description
1 polymer ?
#
loop_
_entity_poly.entity_id
_entity_poly.type
_entity_poly.pdbx_seq_one_letter_code
_entity_poly.pdbx_strand_id
1 'polypeptide(L)'
;MRKETLLVICFLTLVLGTVAVIWSYALPAFKPLNLGHAKSAVVSVGAARQERALNPGELASLNQWIETHRRGWGPLAKTAPSSGDAVVSVVTDQGASYRLILFTGLSGADWDNTVIVQAGPDAPFRVHDFKSSVFAPLRQIAEQGTYQRSAPP
;
A
#
# COMPACT_ATOMS: atom_id res chain seq x y z
N MET A 1 -9.03 9.91 52.28
CA MET A 1 -9.39 10.56 51.00
C MET A 1 -10.86 10.98 51.07
N ARG A 2 -11.21 12.17 50.60
CA ARG A 2 -12.63 12.60 50.51
C ARG A 2 -13.35 11.80 49.41
N LYS A 3 -14.65 11.58 49.59
CA LYS A 3 -15.51 10.84 48.62
C LYS A 3 -15.45 11.45 47.22
N GLU A 4 -15.30 12.77 47.14
CA GLU A 4 -15.13 13.51 45.87
C GLU A 4 -13.85 13.09 45.14
N THR A 5 -12.73 12.88 45.85
CA THR A 5 -11.47 12.44 45.27
C THR A 5 -11.59 11.04 44.66
N LEU A 6 -12.34 10.15 45.31
CA LEU A 6 -12.58 8.78 44.82
C LEU A 6 -13.37 8.79 43.50
N LEU A 7 -14.42 9.62 43.41
CA LEU A 7 -15.22 9.79 42.20
C LEU A 7 -14.39 10.32 41.03
N VAL A 8 -13.55 11.34 41.28
CA VAL A 8 -12.68 11.92 40.24
C VAL A 8 -11.67 10.88 39.74
N ILE A 9 -11.05 10.10 40.64
CA ILE A 9 -10.11 9.05 40.24
C ILE A 9 -10.82 7.98 39.40
N CYS A 10 -12.00 7.50 39.85
CA CYS A 10 -12.75 6.47 39.13
C CYS A 10 -13.14 6.93 37.73
N PHE A 11 -13.64 8.17 37.60
CA PHE A 11 -13.96 8.76 36.31
C PHE A 11 -12.72 8.87 35.41
N LEU A 12 -11.61 9.37 35.95
CA LEU A 12 -10.37 9.56 35.20
C LEU A 12 -9.77 8.22 34.73
N THR A 13 -9.81 7.18 35.57
CA THR A 13 -9.39 5.82 35.18
C THR A 13 -10.26 5.26 34.07
N LEU A 14 -11.58 5.49 34.11
CA LEU A 14 -12.49 5.01 33.07
C LEU A 14 -12.24 5.71 31.73
N VAL A 15 -12.04 7.03 31.74
CA VAL A 15 -11.76 7.81 30.53
C VAL A 15 -10.39 7.45 29.97
N LEU A 16 -9.32 7.53 30.76
CA LEU A 16 -7.96 7.23 30.30
C LEU A 16 -7.79 5.75 29.93
N GLY A 17 -8.43 4.84 30.65
CA GLY A 17 -8.43 3.42 30.33
C GLY A 17 -9.07 3.14 28.97
N THR A 18 -10.22 3.76 28.70
CA THR A 18 -10.89 3.62 27.39
C THR A 18 -10.03 4.18 26.26
N VAL A 19 -9.44 5.37 26.44
CA VAL A 19 -8.53 5.97 25.46
C VAL A 19 -7.31 5.07 25.21
N ALA A 20 -6.71 4.51 26.26
CA ALA A 20 -5.56 3.62 26.15
C ALA A 20 -5.90 2.34 25.38
N VAL A 21 -7.08 1.75 25.61
CA VAL A 21 -7.56 0.59 24.86
C VAL A 21 -7.76 0.94 23.39
N ILE A 22 -8.41 2.06 23.06
CA ILE A 22 -8.58 2.46 21.66
C ILE A 22 -7.23 2.63 20.95
N TRP A 23 -6.27 3.29 21.60
CA TRP A 23 -4.95 3.51 21.02
C TRP A 23 -4.13 2.22 20.90
N SER A 24 -4.30 1.23 21.77
CA SER A 24 -3.55 -0.04 21.65
C SER A 24 -3.92 -0.81 20.38
N TYR A 25 -5.19 -0.72 19.93
CA TYR A 25 -5.63 -1.29 18.66
C TYR A 25 -5.31 -0.41 17.44
N ALA A 26 -5.29 0.92 17.60
CA ALA A 26 -5.02 1.85 16.50
C ALA A 26 -3.53 2.05 16.18
N LEU A 27 -2.64 2.07 17.19
CA LEU A 27 -1.20 2.31 17.03
C LEU A 27 -0.50 1.40 16.01
N PRO A 28 -0.79 0.09 15.94
CA PRO A 28 -0.17 -0.79 14.95
C PRO A 28 -0.42 -0.36 13.50
N ALA A 29 -1.58 0.26 13.20
CA ALA A 29 -1.90 0.75 11.87
C ALA A 29 -1.01 1.94 11.45
N PHE A 30 -0.52 2.73 12.42
CA PHE A 30 0.32 3.89 12.18
C PHE A 30 1.82 3.58 12.05
N LYS A 31 2.24 2.31 12.22
CA LYS A 31 3.64 1.94 11.98
C LYS A 31 4.02 2.21 10.53
N PRO A 32 5.16 2.87 10.25
CA PRO A 32 5.64 3.09 8.88
C PRO A 32 5.73 1.77 8.13
N LEU A 33 5.38 1.79 6.85
CA LEU A 33 5.54 0.63 6.00
C LEU A 33 7.01 0.53 5.62
N ASN A 34 7.67 -0.53 6.07
CA ASN A 34 9.08 -0.78 5.75
C ASN A 34 9.16 -1.83 4.64
N LEU A 35 9.18 -1.35 3.40
CA LEU A 35 9.43 -2.19 2.25
C LEU A 35 10.95 -2.22 2.04
N GLY A 36 11.53 -3.42 2.02
CA GLY A 36 12.95 -3.60 1.74
C GLY A 36 13.30 -3.18 0.31
N HIS A 37 14.59 -2.98 0.06
CA HIS A 37 15.08 -2.60 -1.26
C HIS A 37 14.89 -3.79 -2.22
N ALA A 38 14.31 -3.53 -3.39
CA ALA A 38 14.04 -4.53 -4.40
C ALA A 38 15.34 -5.01 -5.04
N LYS A 39 15.60 -6.32 -4.95
CA LYS A 39 16.69 -7.01 -5.65
C LYS A 39 16.23 -7.51 -7.02
N SER A 40 14.99 -7.99 -7.09
CA SER A 40 14.33 -8.35 -8.34
C SER A 40 12.83 -8.10 -8.21
N ALA A 41 12.19 -7.86 -9.34
CA ALA A 41 10.75 -7.67 -9.38
C ALA A 41 10.19 -8.21 -10.70
N VAL A 42 8.97 -8.75 -10.62
CA VAL A 42 8.20 -9.20 -11.77
C VAL A 42 6.90 -8.42 -11.80
N VAL A 43 6.59 -7.81 -12.94
CA VAL A 43 5.30 -7.16 -13.17
C VAL A 43 4.40 -8.10 -13.97
N SER A 44 3.15 -8.24 -13.51
CA SER A 44 2.09 -8.99 -14.18
C SER A 44 0.98 -8.02 -14.57
N VAL A 45 0.68 -7.87 -15.86
CA VAL A 45 -0.21 -6.83 -16.39
C VAL A 45 -1.43 -7.42 -17.12
N GLY A 46 -2.59 -6.78 -16.93
CA GLY A 46 -3.82 -7.05 -17.69
C GLY A 46 -4.50 -8.37 -17.36
N ALA A 47 -5.60 -8.65 -18.06
CA ALA A 47 -6.42 -9.85 -17.84
C ALA A 47 -5.67 -11.17 -18.11
N ALA A 48 -4.74 -11.14 -19.06
CA ALA A 48 -3.89 -12.29 -19.41
C ALA A 48 -2.69 -12.47 -18.46
N ARG A 49 -2.48 -11.55 -17.50
CA ARG A 49 -1.43 -11.62 -16.48
C ARG A 49 -0.03 -11.87 -17.06
N GLN A 50 0.29 -11.21 -18.16
CA GLN A 50 1.59 -11.36 -18.80
C GLN A 50 2.68 -10.91 -17.82
N GLU A 51 3.55 -11.85 -17.47
CA GLU A 51 4.64 -11.62 -16.52
C GLU A 51 5.91 -11.18 -17.25
N ARG A 52 6.57 -10.18 -16.69
CA ARG A 52 7.86 -9.70 -17.18
C ARG A 52 8.73 -9.28 -16.01
N ALA A 53 10.00 -9.66 -16.05
CA ALA A 53 10.99 -9.14 -15.11
C ALA A 53 11.26 -7.65 -15.36
N LEU A 54 11.35 -6.86 -14.29
CA LEU A 54 11.78 -5.47 -14.38
C LEU A 54 13.26 -5.41 -14.82
N ASN A 55 13.56 -4.51 -15.75
CA ASN A 55 14.93 -4.22 -16.14
C ASN A 55 15.63 -3.38 -15.05
N PRO A 56 16.96 -3.19 -15.10
CA PRO A 56 17.69 -2.46 -14.07
C PRO A 56 17.23 -1.00 -13.86
N GLY A 57 16.83 -0.30 -14.93
CA GLY A 57 16.34 1.07 -14.85
C GLY A 57 14.95 1.17 -14.20
N GLU A 58 14.07 0.23 -14.50
CA GLU A 58 12.76 0.09 -13.87
C GLU A 58 12.89 -0.27 -12.39
N LEU A 59 13.81 -1.19 -12.07
CA LEU A 59 14.08 -1.58 -10.69
C LEU A 59 14.63 -0.41 -9.88
N ALA A 60 15.53 0.41 -10.45
CA ALA A 60 16.02 1.62 -9.81
C ALA A 60 14.90 2.65 -9.57
N SER A 61 14.04 2.85 -10.57
CA SER A 61 12.88 3.75 -10.47
C SER A 61 11.89 3.29 -9.40
N LEU A 62 11.63 1.98 -9.34
CA LEU A 62 10.79 1.36 -8.31
C LEU A 62 11.40 1.57 -6.91
N ASN A 63 12.69 1.32 -6.74
CA ASN A 63 13.38 1.52 -5.46
C ASN A 63 13.33 2.98 -5.00
N GLN A 64 13.61 3.93 -5.90
CA GLN A 64 13.50 5.35 -5.60
C GLN A 64 12.07 5.73 -5.17
N TRP A 65 11.06 5.19 -5.86
CA TRP A 65 9.66 5.40 -5.49
C TRP A 65 9.34 4.84 -4.11
N ILE A 66 9.77 3.63 -3.79
CA ILE A 66 9.55 2.99 -2.47
C ILE A 66 10.22 3.79 -1.35
N GLU A 67 11.45 4.24 -1.56
CA GLU A 67 12.21 4.99 -0.56
C GLU A 67 11.55 6.32 -0.20
N THR A 68 10.93 6.96 -1.19
CA THR A 68 10.23 8.24 -1.03
C THR A 68 8.81 8.08 -0.47
N HIS A 69 8.20 6.89 -0.55
CA HIS A 69 6.80 6.65 -0.17
C HIS A 69 6.63 5.63 0.97
N ARG A 70 7.35 5.84 2.08
CA ARG A 70 7.25 4.99 3.29
C ARG A 70 6.08 5.33 4.22
N ARG A 71 5.36 6.42 3.96
CA ARG A 71 4.30 7.00 4.82
C ARG A 71 3.02 7.23 4.05
N GLY A 72 1.94 7.56 4.77
CA GLY A 72 0.62 7.85 4.21
C GLY A 72 -0.26 6.61 3.96
N TRP A 73 0.29 5.42 4.17
CA TRP A 73 -0.41 4.15 3.99
C TRP A 73 -1.56 3.98 4.98
N GLY A 74 -2.78 3.90 4.48
CA GLY A 74 -3.98 3.60 5.26
C GLY A 74 -4.32 2.11 5.26
N PRO A 75 -5.11 1.63 6.22
CA PRO A 75 -5.67 0.28 6.14
C PRO A 75 -6.60 0.17 4.93
N LEU A 76 -6.55 -0.96 4.22
CA LEU A 76 -7.54 -1.25 3.19
C LEU A 76 -8.88 -1.58 3.86
N ALA A 77 -9.74 -0.57 4.02
CA ALA A 77 -11.04 -0.70 4.69
C ALA A 77 -12.15 -1.28 3.78
N LYS A 78 -11.91 -1.33 2.47
CA LYS A 78 -12.87 -1.81 1.46
C LYS A 78 -12.26 -2.94 0.66
N THR A 79 -13.07 -3.95 0.32
CA THR A 79 -12.66 -4.99 -0.62
C THR A 79 -12.23 -4.33 -1.93
N ALA A 80 -11.02 -4.62 -2.41
CA ALA A 80 -10.55 -4.10 -3.69
C ALA A 80 -11.51 -4.56 -4.81
N PRO A 81 -11.94 -3.67 -5.70
CA PRO A 81 -12.96 -3.98 -6.72
C PRO A 81 -12.46 -4.97 -7.78
N SER A 82 -11.14 -5.12 -7.93
CA SER A 82 -10.50 -6.07 -8.85
C SER A 82 -9.14 -6.52 -8.33
N SER A 83 -8.49 -7.40 -9.08
CA SER A 83 -7.12 -7.86 -8.81
C SER A 83 -6.02 -6.86 -9.20
N GLY A 84 -6.40 -5.61 -9.52
CA GLY A 84 -5.52 -4.53 -10.02
C GLY A 84 -5.25 -4.61 -11.53
N ASP A 85 -4.83 -3.49 -12.11
CA ASP A 85 -4.41 -3.40 -13.51
C ASP A 85 -3.04 -4.07 -13.73
N ALA A 86 -2.16 -3.93 -12.74
CA ALA A 86 -0.88 -4.60 -12.69
C ALA A 86 -0.53 -5.04 -11.27
N VAL A 87 0.25 -6.10 -11.13
CA VAL A 87 0.82 -6.54 -9.86
C VAL A 87 2.33 -6.64 -10.00
N VAL A 88 3.05 -5.93 -9.14
CA VAL A 88 4.51 -6.00 -9.03
C VAL A 88 4.84 -6.87 -7.82
N SER A 89 5.37 -8.05 -8.09
CA SER A 89 5.90 -8.97 -7.08
C SER A 89 7.38 -8.69 -6.89
N VAL A 90 7.79 -8.34 -5.68
CA VAL A 90 9.15 -7.93 -5.36
C VAL A 90 9.82 -8.93 -4.44
N VAL A 91 11.07 -9.26 -4.73
CA VAL A 91 11.99 -9.95 -3.82
C VAL A 91 13.05 -8.97 -3.38
N THR A 92 13.22 -8.84 -2.07
CA THR A 92 14.19 -7.93 -1.46
C THR A 92 15.58 -8.53 -1.42
N ASP A 93 16.56 -7.67 -1.25
CA ASP A 93 17.95 -8.03 -0.90
C ASP A 93 18.05 -8.92 0.35
N GLN A 94 17.15 -8.75 1.31
CA GLN A 94 17.05 -9.53 2.55
C GLN A 94 16.29 -10.87 2.39
N GLY A 95 15.81 -11.19 1.19
CA GLY A 95 15.06 -12.43 0.91
C GLY A 95 13.57 -12.39 1.29
N ALA A 96 13.09 -11.28 1.88
CA ALA A 96 11.65 -11.04 2.06
C ALA A 96 10.98 -10.71 0.73
N SER A 97 9.66 -10.93 0.63
CA SER A 97 8.87 -10.56 -0.55
C SER A 97 7.66 -9.72 -0.18
N TYR A 98 7.28 -8.82 -1.09
CA TYR A 98 6.07 -8.02 -0.97
C TYR A 98 5.44 -7.82 -2.35
N ARG A 99 4.17 -7.41 -2.35
CA ARG A 99 3.40 -7.18 -3.58
C ARG A 99 2.86 -5.77 -3.62
N LEU A 100 2.94 -5.14 -4.78
CA LEU A 100 2.28 -3.88 -5.11
C LEU A 100 1.19 -4.18 -6.13
N ILE A 101 -0.05 -3.86 -5.82
CA ILE A 101 -1.18 -3.95 -6.74
C ILE A 101 -1.44 -2.52 -7.21
N LEU A 102 -1.34 -2.31 -8.51
CA LEU A 102 -1.41 -1.01 -9.16
C LEU A 102 -2.75 -0.86 -9.87
N PHE A 103 -3.40 0.28 -9.65
CA PHE A 103 -4.56 0.72 -10.40
C PHE A 103 -4.12 1.91 -11.24
N THR A 104 -3.80 1.65 -12.51
CA THR A 104 -3.28 2.66 -13.44
C THR A 104 -4.41 3.45 -14.12
N GLY A 105 -5.63 2.91 -14.07
CA GLY A 105 -6.83 3.39 -14.76
C GLY A 105 -7.07 2.70 -16.08
N LEU A 106 -6.54 1.48 -16.25
CA LEU A 106 -6.82 0.62 -17.40
C LEU A 106 -8.14 -0.14 -17.24
N SER A 107 -8.52 -0.50 -16.01
CA SER A 107 -9.77 -1.22 -15.71
C SER A 107 -11.01 -0.34 -15.65
N GLY A 108 -10.88 1.00 -15.76
CA GLY A 108 -12.01 1.93 -15.67
C GLY A 108 -12.70 1.97 -14.30
N ALA A 109 -12.02 1.52 -13.25
CA ALA A 109 -12.50 1.61 -11.87
C ALA A 109 -12.17 2.97 -11.25
N ASP A 110 -12.93 3.44 -10.25
CA ASP A 110 -12.68 4.70 -9.50
C ASP A 110 -11.41 4.68 -8.61
N TRP A 111 -10.41 3.90 -8.97
CA TRP A 111 -9.19 3.64 -8.20
C TRP A 111 -7.92 4.11 -8.94
N ASP A 112 -8.07 5.02 -9.89
CA ASP A 112 -6.96 5.55 -10.68
C ASP A 112 -5.84 6.14 -9.80
N ASN A 113 -4.60 5.73 -10.06
CA ASN A 113 -3.40 6.12 -9.30
C ASN A 113 -3.37 5.59 -7.87
N THR A 114 -4.11 4.53 -7.57
CA THR A 114 -4.07 3.86 -6.27
C THR A 114 -3.05 2.72 -6.28
N VAL A 115 -2.31 2.60 -5.17
CA VAL A 115 -1.46 1.44 -4.90
C VAL A 115 -1.99 0.72 -3.66
N ILE A 116 -2.14 -0.59 -3.76
CA ILE A 116 -2.33 -1.46 -2.61
C ILE A 116 -1.04 -2.25 -2.37
N VAL A 117 -0.53 -2.26 -1.15
CA VAL A 117 0.67 -2.98 -0.75
C VAL A 117 0.33 -4.11 0.18
N GLN A 118 0.99 -5.25 -0.03
CA GLN A 118 1.06 -6.34 0.92
C GLN A 118 2.52 -6.62 1.26
N ALA A 119 2.95 -6.29 2.48
CA ALA A 119 4.35 -6.39 2.91
C ALA A 119 4.88 -7.82 3.14
N GLY A 120 4.03 -8.83 2.93
CA GLY A 120 4.32 -10.25 3.09
C GLY A 120 3.04 -11.08 2.91
N PRO A 121 3.12 -12.42 2.85
CA PRO A 121 1.98 -13.29 2.56
C PRO A 121 0.80 -13.10 3.52
N ASP A 122 1.08 -12.93 4.81
CA ASP A 122 0.08 -12.76 5.87
C ASP A 122 -0.07 -11.31 6.33
N ALA A 123 0.63 -10.38 5.69
CA ALA A 123 0.56 -8.96 6.06
C ALA A 123 -0.78 -8.37 5.60
N PRO A 124 -1.40 -7.49 6.42
CA PRO A 124 -2.60 -6.79 6.01
C PRO A 124 -2.31 -5.87 4.83
N PHE A 125 -3.29 -5.75 3.93
CA PHE A 125 -3.21 -4.82 2.81
C PHE A 125 -3.27 -3.37 3.30
N ARG A 126 -2.43 -2.53 2.71
CA ARG A 126 -2.45 -1.09 2.90
C ARG A 126 -2.66 -0.39 1.58
N VAL A 127 -3.37 0.73 1.61
CA VAL A 127 -3.76 1.47 0.41
C VAL A 127 -3.29 2.92 0.51
N HIS A 128 -2.93 3.49 -0.63
CA HIS A 128 -2.66 4.91 -0.77
C HIS A 128 -2.99 5.38 -2.19
N ASP A 129 -3.69 6.51 -2.28
CA ASP A 129 -4.00 7.19 -3.55
C ASP A 129 -2.95 8.24 -3.83
N PHE A 130 -2.40 8.27 -5.04
CA PHE A 130 -1.31 9.17 -5.39
C PHE A 130 -1.77 10.21 -6.41
N LYS A 131 -1.12 11.38 -6.39
CA LYS A 131 -1.22 12.31 -7.53
C LYS A 131 -0.63 11.63 -8.77
N SER A 132 -1.20 11.87 -9.94
CA SER A 132 -0.75 11.23 -11.19
C SER A 132 0.75 11.46 -11.48
N SER A 133 1.32 12.61 -11.11
CA SER A 133 2.75 12.87 -11.30
C SER A 133 3.64 11.97 -10.43
N VAL A 134 3.18 11.66 -9.22
CA VAL A 134 3.88 10.79 -8.26
C VAL A 134 3.74 9.32 -8.64
N PHE A 135 2.60 8.95 -9.23
CA PHE A 135 2.31 7.59 -9.70
C PHE A 135 2.98 7.27 -11.06
N ALA A 136 3.42 8.28 -11.82
CA ALA A 136 3.93 8.12 -13.17
C ALA A 136 5.04 7.05 -13.34
N PRO A 137 6.02 6.91 -12.43
CA PRO A 137 7.03 5.84 -12.55
C PRO A 137 6.43 4.43 -12.49
N LEU A 138 5.45 4.21 -11.60
CA LEU A 138 4.76 2.93 -11.48
C LEU A 138 3.88 2.64 -12.70
N ARG A 139 3.24 3.68 -13.24
CA ARG A 139 2.50 3.59 -14.49
C ARG A 139 3.40 3.15 -15.64
N GLN A 140 4.59 3.74 -15.78
CA GLN A 140 5.55 3.35 -16.82
C GLN A 140 5.95 1.87 -16.71
N ILE A 141 6.19 1.38 -15.49
CA ILE A 141 6.51 -0.04 -15.25
C ILE A 141 5.35 -0.95 -15.72
N ALA A 142 4.10 -0.57 -15.44
CA ALA A 142 2.91 -1.32 -15.82
C ALA A 142 2.58 -1.26 -17.31
N GLU A 143 2.82 -0.13 -17.98
CA GLU A 143 2.34 0.13 -19.35
C GLU A 143 3.37 -0.15 -20.45
N GLN A 144 4.63 -0.45 -20.11
CA GLN A 144 5.70 -0.70 -21.10
C GLN A 144 5.48 -1.91 -22.04
N GLY A 145 4.38 -2.66 -21.89
CA GLY A 145 3.92 -3.66 -22.86
C GLY A 145 2.56 -3.31 -23.44
N THR A 146 2.52 -2.53 -24.53
CA THR A 146 1.44 -2.53 -25.55
C THR A 146 -0.02 -2.43 -25.06
N TYR A 147 -0.33 -1.84 -23.91
CA TYR A 147 -1.73 -1.60 -23.53
C TYR A 147 -2.13 -0.18 -23.95
N GLN A 148 -2.76 -0.07 -25.13
CA GLN A 148 -3.49 1.14 -25.50
C GLN A 148 -4.66 1.31 -24.54
N ARG A 149 -4.69 2.46 -23.86
CA ARG A 149 -5.80 2.88 -23.00
C ARG A 149 -7.09 2.82 -23.83
N SER A 150 -8.04 1.96 -23.46
CA SER A 150 -9.37 2.00 -24.05
C SER A 150 -9.97 3.37 -23.72
N ALA A 151 -10.21 4.19 -24.74
CA ALA A 151 -10.88 5.46 -24.57
C ALA A 151 -12.29 5.21 -23.97
N PRO A 152 -12.74 6.02 -23.00
CA PRO A 152 -14.11 5.93 -22.53
C PRO A 152 -15.09 6.26 -23.68
N PRO A 153 -16.29 5.62 -23.71
CA PRO A 153 -17.33 5.93 -24.70
C PRO A 153 -17.87 7.35 -24.59
#